data_AF-A0A954GR77-F1
#
_entry.id   AF-A0A954GR77-F1
#
_cell.length_a   1.000
_cell.length_b   1.000
_cell.length_c   1.000
_cell.angle_alpha   90.00
_cell.angle_beta   90.00
_cell.angle_gamma   90.00
#
_symmetry.space_group_name_H-M   'P 1'
#
loop_
_entity.id
_entity.type
_entity.pdbx_description
1 polymer ?
#
loop_
_entity_poly.entity_id
_entity_poly.type
_entity_poly.pdbx_seq_one_letter_code
_entity_poly.pdbx_strand_id
1 'polypeptide(L)'
;MEIKSDKRWYRAWLWHFSVYGSLFFLVGFVAHYVFPVVFPWNIFAGLGFLLYGAYKCYLVTSRTYCPECSGQLQQHEGEPGDDRVLLHCAKCDVLWDTGLMNSSPM
;
A
#
# COMPACT_ATOMS: atom_id res chain seq x y z
N MET A 1 25.67 6.30 0.08
CA MET A 1 24.34 6.16 0.71
C MET A 1 23.93 4.70 0.62
N GLU A 2 23.41 4.13 1.72
CA GLU A 2 22.85 2.77 1.71
C GLU A 2 21.40 2.84 1.19
N ILE A 3 21.03 1.92 0.29
CA ILE A 3 19.64 1.79 -0.19
C ILE A 3 18.95 0.71 0.64
N LYS A 4 17.86 1.07 1.32
CA LYS A 4 17.05 0.13 2.12
C LYS A 4 15.67 -0.07 1.51
N SER A 5 15.17 -1.31 1.58
CA SER A 5 13.81 -1.69 1.15
C SER A 5 12.92 -1.86 2.38
N ASP A 6 11.77 -1.17 2.41
CA ASP A 6 10.85 -1.23 3.54
C ASP A 6 9.87 -2.42 3.41
N LYS A 7 10.03 -3.43 4.27
CA LYS A 7 9.13 -4.60 4.37
C LYS A 7 7.97 -4.40 5.36
N ARG A 8 7.88 -3.28 6.07
CA ARG A 8 6.83 -3.04 7.08
C ARG A 8 5.45 -2.90 6.44
N TRP A 9 5.40 -2.34 5.23
CA TRP A 9 4.17 -2.27 4.44
C TRP A 9 3.55 -3.65 4.24
N TYR A 10 4.37 -4.67 3.92
CA TYR A 10 3.87 -6.03 3.73
C TYR A 10 3.18 -6.58 4.99
N ARG A 11 3.71 -6.30 6.19
CA ARG A 11 3.09 -6.74 7.45
C ARG A 11 1.80 -5.99 7.76
N ALA A 12 1.79 -4.66 7.60
CA ALA A 12 0.59 -3.86 7.79
C ALA A 12 -0.50 -4.26 6.79
N TRP A 13 -0.11 -4.52 5.54
CA TRP A 13 -0.99 -5.01 4.48
C TRP A 13 -1.57 -6.39 4.82
N LEU A 14 -0.74 -7.33 5.29
CA LEU A 14 -1.22 -8.65 5.74
C LEU A 14 -2.23 -8.54 6.88
N TRP A 15 -1.98 -7.63 7.82
CA TRP A 15 -2.85 -7.41 8.98
C TRP A 15 -4.20 -6.82 8.55
N HIS A 16 -4.20 -5.77 7.75
CA HIS A 16 -5.42 -5.17 7.21
C HIS A 16 -6.19 -6.13 6.32
N PHE A 17 -5.52 -6.86 5.43
CA PHE A 17 -6.15 -7.86 4.57
C PHE A 17 -6.81 -8.97 5.40
N SER A 18 -6.15 -9.42 6.46
CA SER A 18 -6.71 -10.42 7.37
C SER A 18 -7.97 -9.92 8.10
N VAL A 19 -7.92 -8.70 8.67
CA VAL A 19 -9.05 -8.11 9.42
C VAL A 19 -10.23 -7.79 8.50
N TYR A 20 -9.98 -7.09 7.39
CA TYR A 20 -11.07 -6.74 6.46
C TYR A 20 -11.57 -7.96 5.69
N GLY A 21 -10.69 -8.90 5.32
CA GLY A 21 -11.08 -10.14 4.66
C GLY A 21 -11.97 -11.01 5.55
N SER A 22 -11.64 -11.15 6.83
CA SER A 22 -12.49 -11.89 7.79
C SER A 22 -13.83 -11.20 8.06
N LEU A 23 -13.84 -9.87 8.22
CA LEU A 23 -15.08 -9.09 8.34
C LEU A 23 -15.96 -9.26 7.09
N PHE A 24 -15.36 -9.19 5.92
CA PHE A 24 -16.06 -9.33 4.65
C PHE A 24 -16.62 -10.73 4.44
N PHE A 25 -15.86 -11.76 4.80
CA PHE A 25 -16.32 -13.15 4.75
C PHE A 25 -17.52 -13.37 5.68
N LEU A 26 -17.49 -12.78 6.89
CA LEU A 26 -18.61 -12.85 7.83
C LEU A 26 -19.87 -12.17 7.27
N VAL A 27 -19.74 -10.96 6.72
CA VAL A 27 -20.86 -10.22 6.12
C VAL A 27 -21.41 -10.96 4.90
N GLY A 28 -20.53 -11.47 4.04
CA GLY A 28 -20.90 -12.30 2.90
C GLY A 28 -21.66 -13.55 3.35
N PHE A 29 -21.15 -14.27 4.34
CA PHE A 29 -21.79 -15.46 4.89
C PHE A 29 -23.21 -15.15 5.38
N VAL A 30 -23.40 -14.10 6.18
CA VAL A 30 -24.74 -13.69 6.63
C VAL A 30 -25.62 -13.28 5.45
N ALA A 31 -25.10 -12.49 4.51
CA ALA A 31 -25.85 -12.04 3.34
C ALA A 31 -26.28 -13.20 2.41
N HIS A 32 -25.51 -14.29 2.35
CA HIS A 32 -25.88 -15.49 1.58
C HIS A 32 -27.19 -16.11 2.08
N TYR A 33 -27.40 -16.18 3.40
CA TYR A 33 -28.60 -16.76 3.99
C TYR A 33 -29.82 -15.85 3.89
N VAL A 34 -29.61 -14.53 3.91
CA VAL A 34 -30.71 -13.55 3.90
C VAL A 34 -31.08 -13.11 2.48
N PHE A 35 -30.11 -12.98 1.58
CA PHE A 35 -30.27 -12.44 0.23
C PHE A 35 -29.44 -13.20 -0.82
N PRO A 36 -29.82 -14.45 -1.15
CA PRO A 36 -29.02 -15.34 -2.01
C PRO A 36 -28.78 -14.79 -3.43
N VAL A 37 -29.65 -13.92 -3.94
CA VAL A 37 -29.59 -13.37 -5.31
C VAL A 37 -28.57 -12.23 -5.44
N VAL A 38 -28.33 -11.46 -4.36
CA VAL A 38 -27.45 -10.26 -4.37
C VAL A 38 -25.99 -10.62 -4.04
N PHE A 39 -25.78 -11.84 -3.55
CA PHE A 39 -24.52 -12.35 -3.02
C PHE A 39 -23.29 -12.16 -3.95
N PRO A 40 -23.34 -12.45 -5.26
CA PRO A 40 -22.15 -12.37 -6.11
C PRO A 40 -21.63 -10.93 -6.25
N TRP A 41 -22.53 -9.96 -6.38
CA TRP A 41 -22.18 -8.55 -6.63
C TRP A 41 -21.55 -7.88 -5.42
N ASN A 42 -22.02 -8.22 -4.23
CA ASN A 42 -21.46 -7.71 -2.98
C ASN A 42 -20.01 -8.15 -2.78
N ILE A 43 -19.67 -9.38 -3.20
CA ILE A 43 -18.29 -9.92 -3.12
C ILE A 43 -17.32 -9.08 -3.95
N PHE A 44 -17.67 -8.77 -5.21
CA PHE A 44 -16.81 -7.96 -6.08
C PHE A 44 -16.64 -6.52 -5.59
N ALA A 45 -17.73 -5.89 -5.14
CA ALA A 45 -17.69 -4.52 -4.64
C ALA A 45 -16.77 -4.39 -3.41
N GLY A 46 -16.87 -5.31 -2.45
CA GLY A 46 -16.02 -5.26 -1.26
C GLY A 46 -14.55 -5.56 -1.55
N LEU A 47 -14.25 -6.47 -2.49
CA LEU A 47 -12.87 -6.71 -2.92
C LEU A 47 -12.25 -5.46 -3.56
N GLY A 48 -13.04 -4.72 -4.36
CA GLY A 48 -12.64 -3.43 -4.92
C GLY A 48 -12.36 -2.36 -3.86
N PHE A 49 -13.22 -2.22 -2.85
CA PHE A 49 -12.99 -1.28 -1.74
C PHE A 49 -11.75 -1.64 -0.91
N LEU A 50 -11.52 -2.93 -0.68
CA LEU A 50 -10.33 -3.44 0.02
C LEU A 50 -9.04 -3.10 -0.71
N LEU A 51 -9.00 -3.37 -2.02
CA LEU A 51 -7.84 -3.05 -2.86
C LEU A 51 -7.61 -1.54 -2.96
N TYR A 52 -8.68 -0.75 -3.14
CA TYR A 52 -8.59 0.71 -3.20
C TYR A 52 -8.12 1.32 -1.87
N GLY A 53 -8.67 0.86 -0.75
CA GLY A 53 -8.27 1.30 0.59
C GLY A 53 -6.81 0.95 0.89
N ALA A 54 -6.38 -0.26 0.53
CA ALA A 54 -4.98 -0.69 0.67
C ALA A 54 -4.04 0.15 -0.21
N TYR A 55 -4.43 0.44 -1.45
CA TYR A 55 -3.65 1.30 -2.35
C TYR A 55 -3.53 2.73 -1.82
N LYS A 56 -4.61 3.32 -1.31
CA LYS A 56 -4.59 4.64 -0.68
C LYS A 56 -3.74 4.66 0.59
N CYS A 57 -3.86 3.65 1.44
CA CYS A 57 -3.05 3.52 2.65
C CYS A 57 -1.56 3.44 2.29
N TYR A 58 -1.22 2.62 1.28
CA TYR A 58 0.13 2.52 0.74
C TYR A 58 0.66 3.88 0.28
N LEU A 59 -0.07 4.59 -0.58
CA LEU A 59 0.34 5.91 -1.07
C LEU A 59 0.56 6.93 0.06
N VAL A 60 -0.26 6.89 1.11
CA VAL A 60 -0.17 7.86 2.22
C VAL A 60 0.98 7.55 3.16
N THR A 61 1.14 6.28 3.58
CA THR A 61 2.18 5.90 4.54
C THR A 61 3.57 5.81 3.93
N SER A 62 3.71 5.31 2.69
CA SER A 62 5.02 5.17 2.05
C SER A 62 5.66 6.49 1.65
N ARG A 63 4.87 7.55 1.39
CA ARG A 63 5.40 8.82 0.84
C ARG A 63 5.80 9.86 1.86
N THR A 64 5.39 9.73 3.12
CA THR A 64 5.42 10.89 4.04
C THR A 64 6.49 10.81 5.11
N TYR A 65 6.78 9.62 5.68
CA TYR A 65 7.66 9.52 6.85
C TYR A 65 8.64 8.35 6.78
N CYS A 66 9.87 8.61 7.24
CA CYS A 66 10.94 7.62 7.35
C CYS A 66 10.63 6.61 8.47
N PRO A 67 10.76 5.30 8.22
CA PRO A 67 10.41 4.27 9.20
C PRO A 67 11.38 4.18 10.39
N GLU A 68 12.60 4.69 10.27
CA GLU A 68 13.58 4.65 11.37
C GLU A 68 13.51 5.90 12.27
N CYS A 69 13.48 7.09 11.67
CA CYS A 69 13.58 8.35 12.41
C CYS A 69 12.32 9.22 12.39
N SER A 70 11.24 8.75 11.76
CA SER A 70 9.96 9.47 11.56
C SER A 70 10.11 10.84 10.88
N GLY A 71 11.27 11.09 10.26
CA GLY A 71 11.54 12.31 9.50
C GLY A 71 10.78 12.32 8.20
N GLN A 72 10.47 13.50 7.67
CA GLN A 72 9.76 13.62 6.41
C GLN A 72 10.61 13.06 5.24
N LEU A 73 9.99 12.26 4.37
CA LEU A 73 10.61 11.76 3.16
C LEU A 73 10.41 12.78 2.03
N GLN A 74 11.47 13.02 1.26
CA GLN A 74 11.45 13.87 0.07
C GLN A 74 11.70 13.00 -1.17
N GLN A 75 11.04 13.31 -2.28
CA GLN A 75 11.27 12.62 -3.53
C GLN A 75 12.68 12.96 -4.03
N HIS A 76 13.52 11.95 -4.21
CA HIS A 76 14.84 12.12 -4.78
C HIS A 76 14.72 12.04 -6.30
N GLU A 77 15.16 13.07 -7.02
CA GLU A 77 15.33 12.99 -8.47
C GLU A 77 16.47 12.01 -8.74
N GLY A 78 16.13 10.82 -9.21
CA GLY A 78 17.11 9.80 -9.59
C GLY A 78 17.94 10.24 -10.79
N GLU A 79 19.07 9.59 -11.00
CA GLU A 79 19.87 9.79 -12.20
C GLU A 79 19.06 9.43 -13.46
N PRO A 80 19.32 10.12 -14.60
CA PRO A 80 18.63 9.81 -15.86
C PRO A 80 18.86 8.35 -16.25
N GLY A 81 17.79 7.54 -16.20
CA GLY A 81 17.80 6.11 -16.48
C GLY A 81 17.39 5.20 -15.32
N ASP A 82 17.18 5.73 -14.12
CA ASP A 82 16.61 4.96 -13.00
C ASP A 82 15.09 5.15 -12.93
N ASP A 83 14.34 4.11 -13.30
CA ASP A 83 12.88 4.13 -13.30
C ASP A 83 12.28 4.05 -11.88
N ARG A 84 13.10 3.83 -10.85
CA ARG A 84 12.63 3.62 -9.47
C ARG A 84 12.32 4.95 -8.79
N VAL A 85 11.20 5.00 -8.09
CA VAL A 85 10.89 6.13 -7.21
C VAL A 85 11.60 5.94 -5.88
N LEU A 86 12.74 6.62 -5.74
CA LEU A 86 13.54 6.67 -4.51
C LEU A 86 13.10 7.85 -3.63
N LEU A 87 12.98 7.61 -2.33
CA LEU A 87 12.67 8.63 -1.33
C LEU A 87 13.86 8.85 -0.42
N HIS A 88 14.33 10.09 -0.30
CA HIS A 88 15.43 10.47 0.59
C HIS A 88 14.90 10.92 1.95
N CYS A 89 15.55 10.46 3.02
CA CYS A 89 15.35 10.99 4.36
C CYS A 89 16.56 11.82 4.80
N ALA A 90 16.42 13.15 4.87
CA ALA A 90 17.50 14.06 5.28
C ALA A 90 18.01 13.85 6.72
N LYS A 91 17.19 13.28 7.60
CA LYS A 91 17.56 13.08 9.02
C LYS A 91 18.44 11.84 9.24
N CYS A 92 18.20 10.79 8.46
CA CYS A 92 18.92 9.54 8.54
C CYS A 92 19.98 9.41 7.44
N ASP A 93 19.93 10.27 6.42
CA ASP A 93 20.73 10.23 5.17
C ASP A 93 20.68 8.87 4.45
N VAL A 94 19.46 8.34 4.32
CA VAL A 94 19.17 7.04 3.70
C VAL A 94 18.18 7.22 2.56
N LEU A 95 18.39 6.48 1.47
CA LEU A 95 17.45 6.36 0.35
C LEU A 95 16.59 5.11 0.55
N TRP A 96 15.28 5.31 0.46
CA TRP A 96 14.26 4.28 0.58
C TRP A 96 13.70 3.94 -0.80
N ASP A 97 13.80 2.67 -1.18
CA ASP A 97 13.16 2.16 -2.40
C ASP A 97 11.69 1.85 -2.10
N THR A 98 10.79 2.52 -2.81
CA THR A 98 9.34 2.32 -2.67
C THR A 98 8.80 1.14 -3.47
N GLY A 99 9.58 0.59 -4.40
CA GLY A 99 9.14 -0.43 -5.36
C GLY A 99 8.21 0.10 -6.44
N LEU A 100 7.97 1.42 -6.50
CA LEU A 100 7.21 2.06 -7.58
C LEU A 100 8.14 2.40 -8.74
N MET A 101 7.65 2.14 -9.95
CA MET A 101 8.27 2.59 -11.19
C MET A 101 7.61 3.89 -11.66
N ASN A 102 8.41 4.85 -12.11
CA ASN A 102 7.90 6.02 -12.82
C ASN A 102 7.25 5.55 -14.13
N SER A 103 5.95 5.76 -14.25
CA SER A 103 5.18 5.38 -15.45
C SER A 103 5.24 6.46 -16.54
N SER A 104 6.22 7.36 -16.50
CA SER A 104 6.35 8.43 -17.50
C SER A 104 6.92 7.82 -18.78
N PRO A 105 6.15 7.70 -19.87
CA PRO A 105 6.76 7.42 -21.17
C PRO A 105 7.69 8.59 -21.50
N MET A 106 8.94 8.28 -21.81
CA MET A 106 9.89 9.22 -22.41
C MET A 106 9.36 9.74 -23.75
#